data_AF-A0AAN9TZK9-F1
#
_entry.id   AF-A0AAN9TZK9-F1
#
_cell.length_a   1.000
_cell.length_b   1.000
_cell.length_c   1.000
_cell.angle_alpha   90.00
_cell.angle_beta   90.00
_cell.angle_gamma   90.00
#
_symmetry.space_group_name_H-M   'P 1'
#
loop_
_entity.id
_entity.type
_entity.pdbx_description
1 polymer ?
#
loop_
_entity_poly.entity_id
_entity_poly.type
_entity_poly.pdbx_seq_one_letter_code
_entity_poly.pdbx_strand_id
1 'polypeptide(L)'
;MRRIPLETDVLVTHTPPRSHLDLGLGCPGLLEEVWRVKPRLHVFGHIHWGRGKESVYFDGCQRAYETLMSRAPRGPILDFIPNAGWFVALQVCYYGFNAVAFKYLMLGPGSNNASLMVNTASMDGNTGRLRKNPAQVVEL
;
A
#
# COMPACT_ATOMS: atom_id res chain seq x y z
N MET A 1 -10.08 20.83 -10.98
CA MET A 1 -9.82 19.39 -10.80
C MET A 1 -11.04 18.73 -10.20
N ARG A 2 -11.57 17.66 -10.81
CA ARG A 2 -12.63 16.84 -10.21
C ARG A 2 -11.96 15.90 -9.22
N ARG A 3 -12.31 16.01 -7.93
CA ARG A 3 -11.82 15.11 -6.87
C ARG A 3 -12.64 13.82 -6.85
N ILE A 4 -12.08 12.75 -6.29
CA ILE A 4 -12.80 11.48 -6.12
C ILE A 4 -13.93 11.65 -5.08
N PRO A 5 -15.17 11.18 -5.31
CA PRO A 5 -16.25 11.25 -4.31
C PRO A 5 -15.91 10.50 -3.02
N LEU A 6 -16.39 10.95 -1.86
CA LEU A 6 -16.07 10.35 -0.56
C LEU A 6 -16.74 9.00 -0.34
N GLU A 7 -17.88 8.79 -0.97
CA GLU A 7 -18.70 7.58 -0.99
C GLU A 7 -18.20 6.51 -1.97
N THR A 8 -16.98 6.65 -2.49
CA THR A 8 -16.43 5.70 -3.47
C THR A 8 -16.02 4.40 -2.78
N ASP A 9 -16.83 3.35 -2.95
CA ASP A 9 -16.50 2.00 -2.46
C ASP A 9 -15.42 1.31 -3.31
N VAL A 10 -15.47 1.50 -4.63
CA VAL A 10 -14.55 0.87 -5.59
C VAL A 10 -13.85 1.95 -6.40
N LEU A 11 -12.53 2.02 -6.27
CA LEU A 11 -11.67 2.91 -7.03
C LEU A 11 -10.91 2.11 -8.09
N VAL A 12 -10.94 2.58 -9.34
CA VAL A 12 -10.13 2.01 -10.42
C VAL A 12 -9.24 3.09 -10.99
N THR A 13 -7.92 2.86 -11.02
CA THR A 13 -6.95 3.81 -11.56
C THR A 13 -6.02 3.13 -12.55
N HIS A 14 -5.41 3.93 -13.43
CA HIS A 14 -4.42 3.40 -14.36
C HIS A 14 -3.13 2.99 -13.62
N THR A 15 -2.54 3.94 -12.88
CA THR A 15 -1.30 3.76 -12.13
C THR A 15 -1.57 3.34 -10.67
N PRO A 16 -0.60 2.69 -10.01
CA PRO A 16 -0.68 2.37 -8.58
C PRO A 16 -0.53 3.63 -7.72
N PRO A 17 -1.12 3.65 -6.51
CA PRO A 17 -0.74 4.61 -5.48
C PRO A 17 0.71 4.32 -5.03
N ARG A 18 1.41 5.36 -4.57
CA ARG A 18 2.80 5.22 -4.11
C ARG A 18 2.93 4.19 -2.98
N SER A 19 4.00 3.41 -3.00
CA SER A 19 4.38 2.40 -1.99
C SER A 19 3.51 1.15 -1.93
N HIS A 20 2.59 0.97 -2.88
CA HIS A 20 1.64 -0.14 -2.91
C HIS A 20 1.67 -0.87 -4.24
N LEU A 21 2.30 -2.05 -4.26
CA LEU A 21 2.51 -2.87 -5.46
C LEU A 21 3.06 -2.08 -6.66
N ASP A 22 3.90 -1.07 -6.39
CA ASP A 22 4.23 0.01 -7.33
C ASP A 22 5.68 0.01 -7.83
N LEU A 23 6.56 -0.80 -7.25
CA LEU A 23 8.01 -0.81 -7.55
C LEU A 23 8.65 0.59 -7.53
N GLY A 24 8.14 1.49 -6.68
CA GLY A 24 8.61 2.86 -6.58
C GLY A 24 8.17 3.81 -7.71
N LEU A 25 7.26 3.37 -8.60
CA LEU A 25 6.70 4.17 -9.70
C LEU A 25 5.27 4.68 -9.41
N GLY A 26 4.76 4.49 -8.20
CA GLY A 26 3.40 4.88 -7.83
C GLY A 26 3.24 6.38 -7.62
N CYS A 27 1.99 6.85 -7.73
CA CYS A 27 1.65 8.26 -7.65
C CYS A 27 1.46 8.73 -6.20
N PRO A 28 2.22 9.74 -5.71
CA PRO A 28 2.04 10.29 -4.35
C PRO A 28 0.67 10.96 -4.16
N GLY A 29 0.22 11.76 -5.14
CA GLY A 29 -1.08 12.44 -5.04
C GLY A 29 -2.27 11.48 -5.05
N LEU A 30 -2.12 10.33 -5.71
CA LEU A 30 -3.13 9.27 -5.66
C LEU A 30 -3.19 8.62 -4.27
N LEU A 31 -2.04 8.40 -3.63
CA LEU A 31 -1.99 7.90 -2.26
C LEU A 31 -2.72 8.84 -1.28
N GLU A 32 -2.53 10.15 -1.43
CA GLU A 32 -3.25 11.15 -0.61
C GLU A 32 -4.77 11.07 -0.80
N GLU A 33 -5.24 10.93 -2.04
CA GLU A 33 -6.67 10.77 -2.33
C GLU A 33 -7.23 9.45 -1.80
N VAL A 34 -6.45 8.36 -1.84
CA VAL A 34 -6.83 7.07 -1.24
C VAL A 34 -6.97 7.19 0.28
N TRP A 35 -6.10 7.92 0.96
CA TRP A 35 -6.23 8.21 2.39
C TRP A 35 -7.46 9.07 2.73
N ARG A 36 -7.86 9.94 1.80
CA ARG A 36 -9.04 10.82 1.97
C ARG A 36 -10.34 10.04 1.77
N VAL A 37 -10.41 9.21 0.74
CA VAL A 37 -11.63 8.49 0.33
C VAL A 37 -11.78 7.17 1.06
N LYS A 38 -10.68 6.45 1.29
CA LYS A 38 -10.64 5.13 1.93
C LYS A 38 -11.56 4.10 1.25
N PRO A 39 -11.41 3.86 -0.06
CA PRO A 39 -12.25 2.89 -0.77
C PRO A 39 -12.09 1.49 -0.17
N ARG A 40 -13.12 0.65 -0.29
CA ARG A 40 -13.06 -0.76 0.12
C ARG A 40 -12.20 -1.58 -0.83
N LEU A 41 -12.24 -1.26 -2.12
CA LEU A 41 -11.45 -1.90 -3.17
C LEU A 41 -10.76 -0.83 -4.02
N HIS A 42 -9.44 -0.97 -4.22
CA HIS A 42 -8.68 -0.17 -5.18
C HIS A 42 -7.99 -1.08 -6.19
N VAL A 43 -8.41 -1.01 -7.45
CA VAL A 43 -7.83 -1.76 -8.57
C VAL A 43 -6.96 -0.86 -9.42
N PHE A 44 -5.76 -1.33 -9.76
CA PHE A 44 -4.82 -0.58 -10.60
C PHE A 44 -3.90 -1.50 -11.40
N GLY A 45 -3.12 -0.93 -12.31
CA GLY A 45 -2.19 -1.68 -13.16
C GLY A 45 -1.02 -0.83 -13.62
N HIS A 46 -0.89 -0.66 -14.94
CA HIS A 46 0.18 0.08 -15.64
C HIS A 46 1.57 -0.57 -15.56
N ILE A 47 2.02 -0.99 -14.39
CA ILE A 47 3.33 -1.60 -14.21
C ILE A 47 3.22 -3.08 -14.58
N HIS A 48 4.08 -3.58 -15.47
CA HIS A 48 4.08 -4.99 -15.88
C HIS A 48 4.60 -5.96 -14.79
N TRP A 49 4.76 -5.45 -13.58
CA TRP A 49 5.30 -6.11 -12.40
C TRP A 49 4.44 -5.71 -11.19
N GLY A 50 4.70 -6.32 -10.03
CA GLY A 50 3.95 -6.03 -8.82
C GLY A 50 2.53 -6.60 -8.80
N ARG A 51 2.17 -7.52 -9.71
CA ARG A 51 0.88 -8.23 -9.67
C ARG A 51 0.66 -8.85 -8.29
N GLY A 52 -0.46 -8.54 -7.66
CA GLY A 52 -0.79 -9.07 -6.34
C GLY A 52 -1.97 -8.35 -5.71
N LYS A 53 -2.22 -8.68 -4.44
CA LYS A 53 -3.20 -8.04 -3.60
C LYS A 53 -2.63 -7.79 -2.21
N GLU A 54 -3.01 -6.68 -1.59
CA GLU A 54 -2.62 -6.34 -0.22
C GLU A 54 -3.76 -5.64 0.53
N SER A 55 -3.81 -5.84 1.86
CA SER A 55 -4.76 -5.16 2.73
C SER A 55 -4.08 -3.94 3.35
N VAL A 56 -4.71 -2.78 3.19
CA VAL A 56 -4.19 -1.50 3.65
C VAL A 56 -5.12 -0.94 4.71
N TYR A 57 -4.61 -0.75 5.92
CA TYR A 57 -5.39 -0.20 7.03
C TYR A 57 -5.12 1.28 7.16
N PHE A 58 -6.16 2.10 7.32
CA PHE A 58 -5.98 3.55 7.42
C PHE A 58 -5.63 4.00 8.84
N ASP A 59 -4.48 3.54 9.35
CA ASP A 59 -3.99 3.79 10.71
C ASP A 59 -2.58 4.41 10.78
N GLY A 60 -2.08 4.64 12.00
CA GLY A 60 -0.76 5.21 12.24
C GLY A 60 0.40 4.31 11.77
N CYS A 61 0.22 2.99 11.81
CA CYS A 61 1.22 2.03 11.35
C CYS A 61 1.43 2.17 9.85
N GLN A 62 0.33 2.19 9.09
CA GLN A 62 0.34 2.32 7.64
C GLN A 62 0.94 3.66 7.21
N ARG A 63 0.59 4.77 7.87
CA ARG A 63 1.23 6.08 7.62
C ARG A 63 2.73 6.04 7.84
N ALA A 64 3.19 5.41 8.93
CA ALA A 64 4.62 5.31 9.24
C ALA A 64 5.34 4.46 8.19
N TYR A 65 4.73 3.35 7.74
CA TYR A 65 5.26 2.50 6.69
C TYR A 65 5.41 3.25 5.36
N GLU A 66 4.35 3.91 4.89
CA GLU A 66 4.39 4.68 3.64
C GLU A 66 5.39 5.84 3.71
N THR A 67 5.49 6.49 4.88
CA THR A 67 6.49 7.52 5.12
C THR A 67 7.90 6.95 4.99
N LEU A 68 8.17 5.78 5.56
CA LEU A 68 9.46 5.09 5.46
C LEU A 68 9.77 4.75 4.00
N MET A 69 8.82 4.18 3.26
CA MET A 69 8.97 3.79 1.85
C MET A 69 9.11 4.99 0.90
N SER A 70 8.61 6.17 1.28
CA SER A 70 8.78 7.40 0.49
C SER A 70 10.20 7.96 0.52
N ARG A 71 11.03 7.54 1.48
CA ARG A 71 12.39 8.04 1.66
C ARG A 71 13.30 7.47 0.58
N ALA A 72 14.15 8.32 0.01
CA ALA A 72 15.18 7.86 -0.93
C ALA A 72 16.18 6.96 -0.19
N PRO A 73 16.52 5.78 -0.74
CA PRO A 73 17.55 4.92 -0.16
C PRO A 73 18.88 5.67 -0.16
N ARG A 74 19.64 5.57 0.94
CA ARG A 74 20.97 6.21 1.03
C ARG A 74 22.07 5.28 0.53
N GLY A 75 21.74 4.01 0.28
CA GLY A 75 22.65 2.99 -0.22
C GLY A 75 23.00 1.97 0.86
N PRO A 76 23.55 0.82 0.45
CA PRO A 76 23.61 -0.39 1.28
C PRO A 76 24.42 -0.24 2.56
N ILE A 77 25.38 0.70 2.63
CA ILE A 77 26.19 0.95 3.84
C ILE A 77 25.58 2.08 4.68
N LEU A 78 25.14 3.16 4.03
CA LEU A 78 24.66 4.36 4.72
C LEU A 78 23.31 4.14 5.40
N ASP A 79 22.50 3.19 4.91
CA ASP A 79 21.22 2.86 5.53
C ASP A 79 21.39 2.16 6.90
N PHE A 80 22.53 1.49 7.15
CA PHE A 80 22.85 0.90 8.47
C PHE A 80 23.32 1.92 9.50
N ILE A 81 23.70 3.13 9.07
CA ILE A 81 24.11 4.19 9.99
C ILE A 81 22.84 4.89 10.52
N PRO A 82 22.69 5.04 11.85
CA PRO A 82 21.53 5.70 12.46
C PRO A 82 21.23 7.04 11.79
N ASN A 83 19.99 7.20 11.34
CA ASN A 83 19.53 8.40 10.65
C ASN A 83 18.03 8.64 10.91
N ALA A 84 17.49 9.74 10.38
CA ALA A 84 16.08 10.08 10.57
C ALA A 84 15.08 8.96 10.16
N GLY A 85 15.45 8.09 9.20
CA GLY A 85 14.66 6.92 8.81
C GLY A 85 14.57 5.84 9.89
N TRP A 86 15.57 5.72 10.76
CA TRP A 86 15.53 4.79 11.89
C TRP A 86 14.42 5.13 12.88
N PHE A 87 14.17 6.42 13.13
CA PHE A 87 13.04 6.82 13.98
C PHE A 87 11.69 6.43 13.38
N VAL A 88 11.53 6.59 12.06
CA VAL A 88 10.30 6.18 11.37
C VAL A 88 10.17 4.64 11.37
N ALA A 89 11.26 3.92 11.16
CA ALA A 89 11.27 2.45 11.26
C ALA A 89 10.88 1.99 12.68
N LEU A 90 11.41 2.64 13.73
CA LEU A 90 11.03 2.38 15.11
C LEU A 90 9.55 2.68 15.37
N GLN A 91 8.98 3.73 14.76
CA GLN A 91 7.55 4.00 14.82
C GLN A 91 6.72 2.86 14.20
N VAL A 92 7.13 2.35 13.02
CA VAL A 92 6.47 1.19 12.39
C VAL A 92 6.52 -0.02 13.33
N CYS A 93 7.69 -0.33 13.91
CA CYS A 93 7.84 -1.43 14.86
C CYS A 93 6.97 -1.23 16.12
N TYR A 94 6.92 -0.01 16.65
CA TYR A 94 6.11 0.34 17.82
C TYR A 94 4.62 0.15 17.53
N TYR A 95 4.11 0.69 16.42
CA TYR A 95 2.71 0.51 16.05
C TYR A 95 2.36 -0.95 15.78
N GLY A 96 3.23 -1.68 15.06
CA GLY A 96 3.05 -3.11 14.81
C GLY A 96 3.01 -3.92 16.10
N PHE A 97 3.95 -3.69 17.01
CA PHE A 97 3.97 -4.37 18.31
C PHE A 97 2.72 -4.05 19.13
N ASN A 98 2.32 -2.78 19.22
CA ASN A 98 1.11 -2.39 19.95
C ASN A 98 -0.16 -2.98 19.33
N ALA A 99 -0.26 -3.02 18.01
CA ALA A 99 -1.41 -3.63 17.32
C ALA A 99 -1.53 -5.13 17.63
N VAL A 100 -0.40 -5.85 17.60
CA VAL A 100 -0.36 -7.28 17.96
C VAL A 100 -0.66 -7.47 19.45
N ALA A 101 0.00 -6.73 20.33
CA ALA A 101 -0.22 -6.81 21.77
C ALA A 101 -1.67 -6.50 22.14
N PHE A 102 -2.24 -5.44 21.56
CA PHE A 102 -3.65 -5.07 21.75
C PHE A 102 -4.61 -6.14 21.26
N LYS A 103 -4.35 -6.75 20.10
CA LYS A 103 -5.14 -7.90 19.59
C LYS A 103 -5.12 -9.08 20.56
N TYR A 104 -3.96 -9.40 21.13
CA TYR A 104 -3.82 -10.49 22.10
C TYR A 104 -4.44 -10.15 23.47
N LEU A 105 -4.40 -8.88 23.88
CA LEU A 105 -4.85 -8.44 25.21
C LEU A 105 -6.36 -8.13 25.26
N MET A 106 -6.94 -7.61 24.18
CA MET A 106 -8.32 -7.07 24.16
C MET A 106 -9.34 -7.92 23.39
N LEU A 107 -8.95 -9.10 22.85
CA LEU A 107 -9.86 -10.09 22.22
C LEU A 107 -10.82 -9.54 21.13
N GLY A 108 -10.58 -8.35 20.60
CA GLY A 108 -11.48 -7.67 19.67
C GLY A 108 -10.74 -7.13 18.44
N PRO A 109 -11.33 -7.21 17.24
CA PRO A 109 -10.74 -6.60 16.05
C PRO A 109 -10.77 -5.07 16.17
N GLY A 110 -9.61 -4.43 15.97
CA GLY A 110 -9.55 -2.99 15.72
C GLY A 110 -10.32 -2.62 14.45
N SER A 111 -10.86 -1.40 14.39
CA SER A 111 -11.89 -0.98 13.41
C SER A 111 -11.63 -1.36 11.95
N ASN A 112 -12.71 -1.72 11.24
CA ASN A 112 -12.77 -2.27 9.87
C ASN A 112 -12.47 -1.28 8.72
N ASN A 113 -11.58 -0.31 8.89
CA ASN A 113 -11.20 0.63 7.83
C ASN A 113 -10.01 0.12 7.02
N ALA A 114 -10.20 -1.02 6.36
CA ALA A 114 -9.22 -1.61 5.45
C ALA A 114 -9.67 -1.45 3.98
N SER A 115 -8.73 -1.09 3.13
CA SER A 115 -8.87 -1.19 1.67
C SER A 115 -8.19 -2.47 1.19
N LEU A 116 -8.82 -3.19 0.27
CA LEU A 116 -8.14 -4.20 -0.52
C LEU A 116 -7.54 -3.53 -1.77
N MET A 117 -6.22 -3.53 -1.90
CA MET A 117 -5.52 -3.02 -3.08
C MET A 117 -5.15 -4.18 -4.00
N VAL A 118 -5.38 -4.02 -5.30
CA VAL A 118 -5.15 -5.08 -6.30
C VAL A 118 -4.43 -4.51 -7.51
N ASN A 119 -3.19 -4.95 -7.72
CA ASN A 119 -2.47 -4.72 -8.96
C ASN A 119 -2.81 -5.84 -9.97
N THR A 120 -3.52 -5.48 -11.04
CA THR A 120 -3.97 -6.39 -12.10
C THR A 120 -3.03 -6.46 -13.29
N ALA A 121 -1.72 -6.30 -13.09
CA ALA A 121 -0.72 -6.47 -14.14
C ALA A 121 -0.84 -7.85 -14.83
N SER A 122 -1.37 -7.83 -16.06
CA SER A 122 -1.55 -9.04 -16.88
C SER A 122 -0.31 -9.41 -17.67
N MET A 123 0.62 -8.47 -17.86
CA MET A 123 1.89 -8.73 -18.53
C MET A 123 2.86 -9.48 -17.59
N ASP A 124 3.66 -10.36 -18.17
CA ASP A 124 4.76 -11.02 -17.46
C ASP A 124 6.04 -10.20 -17.61
N GLY A 125 6.16 -9.13 -16.83
CA GLY A 125 7.27 -8.19 -16.91
C GLY A 125 7.41 -7.59 -18.31
N ASN A 126 8.64 -7.50 -18.79
CA ASN A 126 8.95 -6.91 -20.10
C ASN A 126 9.05 -7.95 -21.22
N THR A 127 8.51 -9.16 -21.02
CA THR A 127 8.60 -10.27 -21.99
C THR A 127 7.68 -10.09 -23.21
N GLY A 128 6.74 -9.14 -23.14
CA GLY A 128 5.69 -8.97 -24.16
C GLY A 128 4.62 -10.06 -24.15
N ARG A 129 4.65 -10.97 -23.17
CA ARG A 129 3.68 -12.07 -23.03
C ARG A 129 2.69 -11.78 -21.91
N LEU A 130 1.47 -12.25 -22.10
CA LEU A 130 0.47 -12.30 -21.03
C LEU A 130 0.79 -13.44 -20.06
N ARG A 131 0.47 -13.23 -18.78
CA ARG A 131 0.51 -14.27 -17.76
C ARG A 131 -0.51 -15.36 -18.09
N LYS A 132 -0.14 -16.62 -17.79
CA LYS A 132 -0.99 -17.80 -18.04
C LYS A 132 -2.34 -17.74 -17.30
N ASN A 133 -2.37 -17.14 -16.11
CA ASN A 133 -3.57 -16.95 -15.30
C ASN A 133 -3.80 -15.46 -15.06
N PRO A 134 -4.46 -14.74 -15.98
CA PRO A 134 -4.62 -13.28 -15.85
C PRO A 134 -5.61 -12.90 -14.75
N ALA A 135 -6.69 -13.69 -14.57
CA ALA A 135 -7.75 -13.40 -13.62
C ALA A 135 -7.26 -13.38 -12.15
N GLN A 136 -7.74 -12.39 -11.38
CA GLN A 136 -7.61 -12.34 -9.94
C GLN A 136 -8.99 -12.31 -9.33
N VAL A 137 -9.27 -13.25 -8.43
CA VAL A 137 -10.52 -13.30 -7.68
C VAL A 137 -10.26 -12.71 -6.30
N VAL A 138 -11.12 -11.79 -5.90
CA VAL A 138 -11.06 -11.11 -4.60
C VAL A 138 -12.43 -11.15 -3.93
N GLU A 139 -12.41 -11.23 -2.60
CA GLU A 139 -13.60 -11.23 -1.74
C GLU A 139 -13.60 -9.91 -0.95
N LEU A 140 -14.75 -9.26 -0.83
CA LEU A 140 -14.93 -7.91 -0.26
C LEU A 140 -15.89 -7.89 0.93
#